data_AF-A0AA35ZU62-F1
#
_entry.id   AF-A0AA35ZU62-F1
#
_cell.length_a   1.000
_cell.length_b   1.000
_cell.length_c   1.000
_cell.angle_alpha   90.00
_cell.angle_beta   90.00
_cell.angle_gamma   90.00
#
_symmetry.space_group_name_H-M   'P 1'
#
loop_
_entity.id
_entity.type
_entity.pdbx_description
1 polymer ?
#
loop_
_entity_poly.entity_id
_entity_poly.type
_entity_poly.pdbx_seq_one_letter_code
_entity_poly.pdbx_strand_id
1 'polypeptide(L)'
;MSCSSSSGSEEEDEDLDCYRKGGYHAVRVGDTFSGGRYVAQRKLGWGQFSTVWLAYDTQTSKYVALKIQKSAPEFAQSALHEIQVLSTLTENDPENKKCVIRLLDHFKHTGPNGQHLCMVLEFLGDSILQLIRYNRYKGLPLNKVREICKCILTALDYIHRELNILHTDLKPENILLISTINPSKDPIKSKTEPVLNKVEGNVNGGVALNAIEKKLKQRAKRAVARISARRISMGGVKAEKAERCVDGIDFRCKVVDFGNACWASAPMAEEIQTRQYRAPEVVLQSGYSFAVDMWSFACTAFELATGEMMFAPKPGQGFSEDEDHLALMMELLGKIPRKIAVGGLRSKEYFDRYGDLKRIRRIKNTPLNRLLSDKFKLSVNDAREFADFLIPILDFAPENRPTAEQCLKHPWLNKTPESGIDKVDGVG
;
A
#
# COMPACT_ATOMS: atom_id res chain seq x y z
N MET A 1 0.19 12.97 23.23
CA MET A 1 0.92 13.64 22.13
C MET A 1 1.01 12.65 20.99
N SER A 2 0.18 12.88 19.97
CA SER A 2 0.02 12.03 18.79
C SER A 2 1.25 12.11 17.91
N CYS A 3 1.84 10.97 17.55
CA CYS A 3 2.81 10.88 16.47
C CYS A 3 2.06 11.03 15.15
N SER A 4 2.02 12.24 14.60
CA SER A 4 1.40 12.52 13.31
C SER A 4 2.28 12.00 12.17
N SER A 5 1.76 11.13 11.33
CA SER A 5 2.39 10.77 10.05
C SER A 5 2.16 11.89 9.05
N SER A 6 3.14 12.80 8.93
CA SER A 6 3.18 13.71 7.79
C SER A 6 3.66 12.92 6.57
N SER A 7 2.78 12.76 5.59
CA SER A 7 3.10 12.23 4.28
C SER A 7 4.23 13.02 3.62
N GLY A 8 5.32 12.36 3.22
CA GLY A 8 6.15 12.86 2.13
C GLY A 8 7.68 12.94 2.29
N SER A 9 8.33 12.34 3.29
CA SER A 9 9.80 12.28 3.33
C SER A 9 10.38 10.87 3.38
N GLU A 10 11.35 10.63 2.51
CA GLU A 10 12.19 9.42 2.46
C GLU A 10 12.97 9.22 3.77
N GLU A 11 12.86 8.03 4.35
CA GLU A 11 13.67 7.59 5.49
C GLU A 11 13.54 8.48 6.74
N GLU A 12 12.32 8.78 7.18
CA GLU A 12 12.14 9.10 8.59
C GLU A 12 12.48 7.83 9.39
N ASP A 13 13.60 7.88 10.11
CA ASP A 13 13.85 6.89 11.17
C ASP A 13 12.77 7.09 12.23
N GLU A 14 12.34 6.01 12.88
CA GLU A 14 11.42 6.11 14.00
C GLU A 14 11.93 7.13 15.01
N ASP A 15 11.00 7.93 15.53
CA ASP A 15 11.30 8.79 16.65
C ASP A 15 11.80 7.94 17.84
N LEU A 16 13.05 8.19 18.24
CA LEU A 16 13.69 7.49 19.36
C LEU A 16 12.89 7.64 20.65
N ASP A 17 12.12 8.72 20.79
CA ASP A 17 11.25 8.97 21.93
C ASP A 17 10.08 7.96 22.03
N CYS A 18 9.81 7.21 20.96
CA CYS A 18 8.84 6.12 20.96
C CYS A 18 9.38 4.83 21.59
N TYR A 19 10.68 4.68 21.85
CA TYR A 19 11.27 3.52 22.53
C TYR A 19 11.26 3.68 24.05
N ARG A 20 10.06 3.75 24.61
CA ARG A 20 9.81 3.95 26.04
C ARG A 20 8.76 2.99 26.57
N LYS A 21 8.51 2.98 27.88
CA LYS A 21 7.39 2.24 28.48
C LYS A 21 6.08 2.57 27.76
N GLY A 22 5.36 1.54 27.31
CA GLY A 22 4.14 1.65 26.48
C GLY A 22 4.40 1.85 24.97
N GLY A 23 5.64 2.10 24.57
CA GLY A 23 6.05 2.35 23.19
C GLY A 23 6.59 1.11 22.48
N TYR A 24 7.53 1.30 21.57
CA TYR A 24 8.15 0.22 20.78
C TYR A 24 9.05 -0.68 21.63
N HIS A 25 9.24 -1.92 21.18
CA HIS A 25 10.25 -2.83 21.72
C HIS A 25 11.58 -2.66 21.00
N ALA A 26 12.69 -2.52 21.72
CA ALA A 26 14.03 -2.39 21.14
C ALA A 26 14.59 -3.77 20.75
N VAL A 27 14.59 -4.06 19.45
CA VAL A 27 15.10 -5.33 18.88
C VAL A 27 16.50 -5.14 18.28
N ARG A 28 17.35 -6.14 18.46
CA ARG A 28 18.67 -6.29 17.84
C ARG A 28 18.72 -7.57 17.01
N VAL A 29 19.62 -7.58 16.02
CA VAL A 29 19.91 -8.79 15.25
C VAL A 29 20.44 -9.87 16.20
N GLY A 30 19.92 -11.09 16.08
CA GLY A 30 20.20 -12.21 16.97
C GLY A 30 19.35 -12.26 18.24
N ASP A 31 18.45 -11.28 18.49
CA ASP A 31 17.48 -11.40 19.57
C ASP A 31 16.51 -12.55 19.31
N THR A 32 16.18 -13.28 20.36
CA THR A 32 15.33 -14.48 20.32
C THR A 32 13.95 -14.21 20.91
N PHE A 33 12.93 -14.78 20.29
CA PHE A 33 11.53 -14.67 20.70
C PHE A 33 10.90 -16.06 20.81
N SER A 34 9.86 -16.17 21.64
CA SER A 34 9.12 -17.42 21.88
C SER A 34 10.04 -18.62 22.20
N GLY A 35 10.86 -18.48 23.24
CA GLY A 35 11.74 -19.57 23.70
C GLY A 35 12.87 -19.93 22.74
N GLY A 36 13.31 -19.02 21.86
CA GLY A 36 14.38 -19.30 20.89
C GLY A 36 13.89 -19.74 19.50
N ARG A 37 12.57 -19.86 19.31
CA ARG A 37 12.00 -20.25 18.02
C ARG A 37 12.27 -19.20 16.93
N TYR A 38 12.05 -17.92 17.23
CA TYR A 38 12.19 -16.86 16.24
C TYR A 38 13.43 -16.01 16.54
N VAL A 39 14.36 -15.93 15.59
CA VAL A 39 15.60 -15.16 15.74
C VAL A 39 15.60 -13.96 14.79
N ALA A 40 15.67 -12.75 15.33
CA ALA A 40 15.62 -11.51 14.54
C ALA A 40 16.85 -11.35 13.63
N GLN A 41 16.63 -11.02 12.36
CA GLN A 41 17.67 -10.96 11.31
C GLN A 41 17.94 -9.54 10.86
N ARG A 42 16.89 -8.83 10.43
CA ARG A 42 16.97 -7.41 10.05
C ARG A 42 15.60 -6.77 10.13
N LYS A 43 15.56 -5.46 10.31
CA LYS A 43 14.31 -4.72 10.25
C LYS A 43 13.78 -4.66 8.81
N LEU A 44 12.48 -4.89 8.64
CA LEU A 44 11.77 -4.78 7.37
C LEU A 44 11.05 -3.43 7.25
N GLY A 45 10.46 -2.96 8.33
CA GLY A 45 9.71 -1.71 8.33
C GLY A 45 9.19 -1.34 9.71
N TRP A 46 8.43 -0.26 9.74
CA TRP A 46 7.78 0.24 10.94
C TRP A 46 6.58 1.11 10.58
N GLY A 47 5.67 1.28 11.52
CA GLY A 47 4.53 2.17 11.40
C GLY A 47 4.11 2.68 12.76
N GLN A 48 3.04 3.47 12.82
CA GLN A 48 2.60 4.16 14.04
C GLN A 48 2.41 3.24 15.26
N PHE A 49 2.09 1.97 15.05
CA PHE A 49 1.71 1.03 16.11
C PHE A 49 2.68 -0.14 16.31
N SER A 50 3.60 -0.38 15.36
CA SER A 50 4.42 -1.58 15.36
C SER A 50 5.77 -1.41 14.66
N THR A 51 6.67 -2.34 14.95
CA THR A 51 7.86 -2.57 14.12
C THR A 51 7.77 -3.95 13.47
N VAL A 52 8.32 -4.11 12.26
CA VAL A 52 8.31 -5.38 11.53
C VAL A 52 9.74 -5.81 11.23
N TRP A 53 10.05 -7.05 11.58
CA TRP A 53 11.38 -7.63 11.45
C TRP A 53 11.35 -8.90 10.62
N LEU A 54 12.38 -9.10 9.80
CA LEU A 54 12.69 -10.41 9.27
C LEU A 54 13.19 -11.24 10.45
N ALA A 55 12.60 -12.41 10.65
CA ALA A 55 13.05 -13.39 11.63
C ALA A 55 13.25 -14.75 10.94
N TYR A 56 14.07 -15.59 11.56
CA TYR A 56 14.24 -16.98 11.16
C TYR A 56 13.53 -17.87 12.18
N ASP A 57 12.61 -18.73 11.70
CA ASP A 57 11.94 -19.76 12.50
C ASP A 57 12.82 -21.01 12.53
N THR A 58 13.40 -21.31 13.70
CA THR A 58 14.32 -22.43 13.91
C THR A 58 13.63 -23.79 13.89
N GLN A 59 12.30 -23.85 14.06
CA GLN A 59 11.57 -25.11 14.01
C GLN A 59 11.22 -25.50 12.57
N THR A 60 10.82 -24.52 11.75
CA THR A 60 10.41 -24.78 10.36
C THR A 60 11.52 -24.51 9.34
N SER A 61 12.66 -23.98 9.78
CA SER A 61 13.81 -23.58 8.96
C SER A 61 13.44 -22.59 7.85
N LYS A 62 12.52 -21.65 8.16
CA LYS A 62 11.99 -20.66 7.21
C LYS A 62 12.14 -19.24 7.72
N TYR A 63 12.26 -18.30 6.78
CA TYR A 63 12.16 -16.88 7.06
C TYR A 63 10.70 -16.45 7.21
N VAL A 64 10.44 -15.60 8.20
CA VAL A 64 9.13 -15.07 8.56
C VAL A 64 9.20 -13.57 8.82
N ALA A 65 8.06 -12.89 8.79
CA ALA A 65 7.94 -11.50 9.22
C ALA A 65 7.37 -11.45 10.65
N LEU A 66 8.15 -10.95 11.59
CA LEU A 66 7.76 -10.74 12.99
C LEU A 66 7.30 -9.29 13.18
N LYS A 67 5.98 -9.09 13.31
CA LYS A 67 5.36 -7.80 13.63
C LYS A 67 5.21 -7.69 15.15
N ILE A 68 5.80 -6.66 15.75
CA ILE A 68 5.83 -6.43 17.21
C ILE A 68 5.08 -5.14 17.52
N GLN A 69 3.95 -5.26 18.21
CA GLN A 69 3.11 -4.14 18.59
C GLN A 69 3.72 -3.32 19.72
N LYS A 70 3.35 -2.04 19.82
CA LYS A 70 3.61 -1.20 21.00
C LYS A 70 2.96 -1.81 22.24
N SER A 71 3.55 -1.57 23.41
CA SER A 71 3.12 -2.22 24.67
C SER A 71 2.03 -1.48 25.46
N ALA A 72 1.64 -0.27 25.06
CA ALA A 72 0.60 0.47 25.77
C ALA A 72 -0.75 -0.28 25.68
N PRO A 73 -1.52 -0.34 26.78
CA PRO A 73 -2.80 -1.07 26.80
C PRO A 73 -3.80 -0.61 25.74
N GLU A 74 -3.77 0.68 25.36
CA GLU A 74 -4.62 1.26 24.31
C GLU A 74 -4.42 0.60 22.94
N PHE A 75 -3.25 0.01 22.66
CA PHE A 75 -2.99 -0.69 21.40
C PHE A 75 -3.34 -2.18 21.45
N ALA A 76 -3.57 -2.74 22.64
CA ALA A 76 -3.78 -4.18 22.80
C ALA A 76 -5.07 -4.66 22.14
N GLN A 77 -6.16 -3.90 22.26
CA GLN A 77 -7.45 -4.27 21.65
C GLN A 77 -7.36 -4.29 20.12
N SER A 78 -6.79 -3.26 19.50
CA SER A 78 -6.56 -3.20 18.06
C SER A 78 -5.66 -4.35 17.57
N ALA A 79 -4.60 -4.68 18.32
CA ALA A 79 -3.72 -5.79 18.00
C ALA A 79 -4.42 -7.17 18.09
N LEU A 80 -5.26 -7.38 19.12
CA LEU A 80 -6.04 -8.62 19.26
C LEU A 80 -7.09 -8.75 18.16
N HIS A 81 -7.73 -7.65 17.80
CA HIS A 81 -8.66 -7.59 16.67
C HIS A 81 -7.96 -7.96 15.35
N GLU A 82 -6.78 -7.39 15.09
CA GLU A 82 -5.97 -7.74 13.91
C GLU A 82 -5.62 -9.24 13.90
N ILE A 83 -5.20 -9.81 15.05
CA ILE A 83 -4.95 -11.25 15.19
C ILE A 83 -6.20 -12.05 14.83
N GLN A 84 -7.37 -11.67 15.34
CA GLN A 84 -8.63 -12.38 15.06
C GLN A 84 -8.98 -12.36 13.56
N VAL A 85 -8.84 -11.20 12.91
CA VAL A 85 -9.04 -11.09 11.47
C VAL A 85 -8.06 -12.00 10.74
N LEU A 86 -6.76 -11.89 11.02
CA LEU A 86 -5.72 -12.66 10.35
C LEU A 86 -5.84 -14.19 10.56
N SER A 87 -6.26 -14.64 11.76
CA SER A 87 -6.60 -16.05 12.01
C SER A 87 -7.76 -16.49 11.12
N THR A 88 -8.84 -15.70 11.07
CA THR A 88 -10.00 -15.97 10.22
C THR A 88 -9.61 -16.12 8.75
N LEU A 89 -8.77 -15.21 8.23
CA LEU A 89 -8.25 -15.27 6.86
C LEU A 89 -7.50 -16.58 6.59
N THR A 90 -6.66 -16.99 7.54
CA THR A 90 -5.76 -18.14 7.37
C THR A 90 -6.48 -19.48 7.49
N GLU A 91 -7.42 -19.59 8.42
CA GLU A 91 -8.20 -20.80 8.68
C GLU A 91 -9.15 -21.14 7.53
N ASN A 92 -9.67 -20.12 6.84
CA ASN A 92 -10.60 -20.29 5.71
C ASN A 92 -9.90 -20.33 4.32
N ASP A 93 -8.57 -20.19 4.27
CA ASP A 93 -7.75 -20.40 3.06
C ASP A 93 -6.54 -21.32 3.34
N PRO A 94 -6.76 -22.60 3.68
CA PRO A 94 -5.67 -23.51 4.02
C PRO A 94 -4.69 -23.71 2.86
N GLU A 95 -5.17 -23.63 1.62
CA GLU A 95 -4.40 -23.83 0.39
C GLU A 95 -3.60 -22.60 -0.05
N ASN A 96 -3.76 -21.44 0.63
CA ASN A 96 -3.04 -20.20 0.36
C ASN A 96 -3.27 -19.64 -1.06
N LYS A 97 -4.51 -19.72 -1.56
CA LYS A 97 -4.88 -19.34 -2.94
C LYS A 97 -5.56 -17.97 -3.04
N LYS A 98 -5.95 -17.35 -1.93
CA LYS A 98 -6.81 -16.17 -1.92
C LYS A 98 -6.05 -14.84 -1.91
N CYS A 99 -4.75 -14.83 -2.19
CA CYS A 99 -3.94 -13.61 -2.29
C CYS A 99 -3.99 -12.70 -1.03
N VAL A 100 -4.19 -13.26 0.16
CA VAL A 100 -4.09 -12.56 1.44
C VAL A 100 -2.90 -13.06 2.25
N ILE A 101 -2.36 -12.21 3.13
CA ILE A 101 -1.29 -12.57 4.08
C ILE A 101 -1.75 -13.66 5.05
N ARG A 102 -0.84 -14.58 5.40
CA ARG A 102 -1.07 -15.61 6.42
C ARG A 102 -0.44 -15.27 7.76
N LEU A 103 -1.20 -15.50 8.82
CA LEU A 103 -0.72 -15.57 10.19
C LEU A 103 -0.25 -17.00 10.48
N LEU A 104 1.01 -17.14 10.89
CA LEU A 104 1.66 -18.42 11.17
C LEU A 104 1.69 -18.72 12.67
N ASP A 105 1.84 -17.69 13.49
CA ASP A 105 1.87 -17.79 14.95
C ASP A 105 1.58 -16.41 15.57
N HIS A 106 1.18 -16.37 16.83
CA HIS A 106 1.11 -15.15 17.62
C HIS A 106 1.42 -15.43 19.09
N PHE A 107 2.11 -14.52 19.76
CA PHE A 107 2.50 -14.69 21.16
C PHE A 107 2.69 -13.36 21.86
N LYS A 108 2.88 -13.41 23.18
CA LYS A 108 3.23 -12.24 24.00
C LYS A 108 4.72 -12.26 24.30
N HIS A 109 5.39 -11.12 24.14
CA HIS A 109 6.78 -10.94 24.50
C HIS A 109 6.93 -9.87 25.59
N THR A 110 7.53 -10.23 26.71
CA THR A 110 7.82 -9.29 27.79
C THR A 110 9.20 -8.68 27.56
N GLY A 111 9.24 -7.36 27.34
CA GLY A 111 10.46 -6.58 27.19
C GLY A 111 10.54 -5.44 28.22
N PRO A 112 11.61 -4.62 28.17
CA PRO A 112 11.81 -3.52 29.11
C PRO A 112 10.72 -2.44 29.05
N ASN A 113 10.05 -2.33 27.89
CA ASN A 113 9.00 -1.34 27.65
C ASN A 113 7.58 -1.85 27.96
N GLY A 114 7.43 -3.11 28.37
CA GLY A 114 6.15 -3.73 28.71
C GLY A 114 5.92 -5.06 28.00
N GLN A 115 4.67 -5.52 27.99
CA GLN A 115 4.26 -6.71 27.26
C GLN A 115 3.82 -6.31 25.85
N HIS A 116 4.44 -6.92 24.84
CA HIS A 116 4.20 -6.67 23.43
C HIS A 116 3.45 -7.86 22.82
N LEU A 117 2.40 -7.60 22.04
CA LEU A 117 1.79 -8.62 21.19
C LEU A 117 2.61 -8.77 19.91
N CYS A 118 2.98 -10.00 19.60
CA CYS A 118 3.79 -10.36 18.45
C CYS A 118 2.97 -11.23 17.51
N MET A 119 3.03 -10.91 16.21
CA MET A 119 2.44 -11.70 15.12
C MET A 119 3.56 -12.19 14.22
N VAL A 120 3.53 -13.48 13.90
CA VAL A 120 4.44 -14.10 12.95
C VAL A 120 3.67 -14.32 11.66
N LEU A 121 4.05 -13.58 10.63
CA LEU A 121 3.45 -13.61 9.31
C LEU A 121 4.38 -14.34 8.33
N GLU A 122 3.83 -14.87 7.24
CA GLU A 122 4.69 -15.32 6.13
C GLU A 122 5.56 -14.16 5.63
N PHE A 123 6.80 -14.46 5.24
CA PHE A 123 7.66 -13.45 4.63
C PHE A 123 7.19 -13.15 3.20
N LEU A 124 7.00 -11.86 2.90
CA LEU A 124 6.74 -11.34 1.56
C LEU A 124 7.84 -10.36 1.14
N GLY A 125 7.85 -10.03 -0.14
CA GLY A 125 8.78 -9.10 -0.77
C GLY A 125 8.45 -7.63 -0.56
N ASP A 126 8.85 -6.81 -1.52
CA ASP A 126 8.65 -5.37 -1.48
C ASP A 126 7.18 -4.99 -1.70
N SER A 127 6.74 -3.86 -1.14
CA SER A 127 5.40 -3.33 -1.39
C SER A 127 5.27 -2.80 -2.82
N ILE A 128 4.03 -2.70 -3.31
CA ILE A 128 3.73 -2.09 -4.60
C ILE A 128 4.19 -0.61 -4.63
N LEU A 129 4.12 0.12 -3.51
CA LEU A 129 4.71 1.46 -3.44
C LEU A 129 6.22 1.45 -3.74
N GLN A 130 6.96 0.47 -3.21
CA GLN A 130 8.39 0.32 -3.51
C GLN A 130 8.63 -0.04 -4.98
N LEU A 131 7.72 -0.81 -5.60
CA LEU A 131 7.78 -1.11 -7.03
C LEU A 131 7.55 0.15 -7.89
N ILE A 132 6.53 0.96 -7.58
CA ILE A 132 6.26 2.24 -8.25
C ILE A 132 7.50 3.15 -8.15
N ARG A 133 8.10 3.24 -6.96
CA ARG A 133 9.35 3.98 -6.72
C ARG A 133 10.54 3.42 -7.48
N TYR A 134 10.69 2.09 -7.50
CA TYR A 134 11.75 1.41 -8.24
C TYR A 134 11.68 1.77 -9.73
N ASN A 135 10.46 1.79 -10.27
CA ASN A 135 10.12 2.19 -11.63
C ASN A 135 10.05 3.72 -11.84
N ARG A 136 10.50 4.51 -10.85
CA ARG A 136 10.61 5.98 -10.92
C ARG A 136 9.28 6.68 -11.26
N TYR A 137 8.16 6.16 -10.76
CA TYR A 137 6.82 6.74 -10.97
C TYR A 137 6.44 6.90 -12.45
N LYS A 138 6.96 6.05 -13.35
CA LYS A 138 6.62 6.08 -14.79
C LYS A 138 5.33 5.31 -15.16
N GLY A 139 4.71 4.63 -14.19
CA GLY A 139 3.64 3.67 -14.47
C GLY A 139 4.17 2.33 -15.01
N LEU A 140 3.43 1.25 -14.76
CA LEU A 140 3.76 -0.09 -15.20
C LEU A 140 3.06 -0.42 -16.54
N PRO A 141 3.64 -1.32 -17.35
CA PRO A 141 2.95 -1.90 -18.49
C PRO A 141 1.60 -2.51 -18.09
N LEU A 142 0.53 -2.27 -18.87
CA LEU A 142 -0.83 -2.66 -18.49
C LEU A 142 -1.03 -4.17 -18.31
N ASN A 143 -0.24 -5.02 -18.99
CA ASN A 143 -0.25 -6.46 -18.73
C ASN A 143 0.19 -6.79 -17.28
N LYS A 144 1.17 -6.04 -16.74
CA LYS A 144 1.61 -6.18 -15.35
C LYS A 144 0.62 -5.57 -14.36
N VAL A 145 -0.01 -4.46 -14.72
CA VAL A 145 -1.14 -3.91 -13.94
C VAL A 145 -2.27 -4.93 -13.83
N ARG A 146 -2.63 -5.62 -14.94
CA ARG A 146 -3.65 -6.68 -14.94
C ARG A 146 -3.30 -7.86 -14.03
N GLU A 147 -2.04 -8.31 -14.03
CA GLU A 147 -1.57 -9.37 -13.13
C GLU A 147 -1.78 -9.00 -11.65
N ILE A 148 -1.35 -7.79 -11.25
CA ILE A 148 -1.53 -7.28 -9.88
C ILE A 148 -3.01 -7.11 -9.55
N CYS A 149 -3.81 -6.52 -10.45
CA CYS A 149 -5.23 -6.33 -10.24
C CYS A 149 -5.98 -7.64 -10.01
N LYS A 150 -5.61 -8.72 -10.70
CA LYS A 150 -6.19 -10.06 -10.46
C LYS A 150 -5.90 -10.58 -9.06
N CYS A 151 -4.69 -10.37 -8.54
CA CYS A 151 -4.35 -10.75 -7.16
C CYS A 151 -5.18 -9.94 -6.15
N ILE A 152 -5.27 -8.62 -6.33
CA ILE A 152 -6.05 -7.76 -5.42
C ILE A 152 -7.53 -8.13 -5.45
N LEU A 153 -8.12 -8.31 -6.62
CA LEU A 153 -9.54 -8.68 -6.74
C LEU A 153 -9.84 -10.09 -6.23
N THR A 154 -8.91 -11.05 -6.40
CA THR A 154 -9.02 -12.37 -5.76
C THR A 154 -9.08 -12.25 -4.24
N ALA A 155 -8.25 -11.37 -3.65
CA ALA A 155 -8.26 -11.11 -2.22
C ALA A 155 -9.54 -10.39 -1.78
N LEU A 156 -10.00 -9.38 -2.51
CA LEU A 156 -11.23 -8.65 -2.19
C LEU A 156 -12.48 -9.55 -2.30
N ASP A 157 -12.60 -10.37 -3.34
CA ASP A 157 -13.72 -11.32 -3.48
C ASP A 157 -13.77 -12.28 -2.28
N TYR A 158 -12.62 -12.81 -1.87
CA TYR A 158 -12.52 -13.68 -0.70
C TYR A 158 -12.99 -12.98 0.58
N ILE A 159 -12.40 -11.83 0.93
CA ILE A 159 -12.73 -11.17 2.20
C ILE A 159 -14.14 -10.61 2.22
N HIS A 160 -14.67 -10.13 1.09
CA HIS A 160 -16.02 -9.58 1.00
C HIS A 160 -17.07 -10.69 1.02
N ARG A 161 -16.98 -11.66 0.10
CA ARG A 161 -18.06 -12.61 -0.17
C ARG A 161 -18.00 -13.83 0.75
N GLU A 162 -16.81 -14.34 1.05
CA GLU A 162 -16.66 -15.54 1.88
C GLU A 162 -16.57 -15.20 3.37
N LEU A 163 -15.98 -14.05 3.73
CA LEU A 163 -15.71 -13.70 5.13
C LEU A 163 -16.47 -12.50 5.69
N ASN A 164 -17.16 -11.71 4.85
CA ASN A 164 -17.92 -10.53 5.26
C ASN A 164 -17.05 -9.48 6.00
N ILE A 165 -15.79 -9.32 5.55
CA ILE A 165 -14.78 -8.40 6.08
C ILE A 165 -14.49 -7.30 5.06
N LEU A 166 -14.36 -6.06 5.52
CA LEU A 166 -13.85 -4.93 4.76
C LEU A 166 -12.39 -4.69 5.12
N HIS A 167 -11.54 -4.38 4.13
CA HIS A 167 -10.14 -4.04 4.37
C HIS A 167 -9.98 -2.60 4.89
N THR A 168 -10.72 -1.66 4.31
CA THR A 168 -10.83 -0.24 4.68
C THR A 168 -9.58 0.63 4.52
N ASP A 169 -8.39 0.06 4.28
CA ASP A 169 -7.16 0.84 4.00
C ASP A 169 -6.34 0.26 2.84
N LEU A 170 -6.99 -0.08 1.73
CA LEU A 170 -6.32 -0.66 0.55
C LEU A 170 -5.55 0.44 -0.21
N LYS A 171 -4.24 0.22 -0.40
CA LYS A 171 -3.30 1.14 -1.06
C LYS A 171 -2.01 0.40 -1.45
N PRO A 172 -1.15 0.96 -2.32
CA PRO A 172 0.13 0.37 -2.73
C PRO A 172 1.07 -0.08 -1.59
N GLU A 173 1.01 0.55 -0.42
CA GLU A 173 1.79 0.16 0.76
C GLU A 173 1.34 -1.18 1.35
N ASN A 174 0.04 -1.46 1.27
CA ASN A 174 -0.62 -2.62 1.87
C ASN A 174 -0.81 -3.78 0.88
N ILE A 175 -0.03 -3.77 -0.21
CA ILE A 175 0.03 -4.84 -1.19
C ILE A 175 1.50 -5.19 -1.38
N LEU A 176 1.90 -6.43 -1.08
CA LEU A 176 3.28 -6.88 -1.15
C LEU A 176 3.44 -7.93 -2.24
N LEU A 177 4.51 -7.81 -3.01
CA LEU A 177 4.96 -8.87 -3.92
C LEU A 177 5.32 -10.11 -3.11
N ILE A 178 5.15 -11.31 -3.67
CA ILE A 178 5.53 -12.54 -2.98
C ILE A 178 7.06 -12.75 -2.93
N SER A 179 7.83 -11.96 -3.69
CA SER A 179 9.29 -11.98 -3.68
C SER A 179 9.85 -10.57 -3.84
N THR A 180 11.09 -10.36 -3.41
CA THR A 180 11.68 -9.02 -3.49
C THR A 180 12.00 -8.63 -4.94
N ILE A 181 11.93 -7.34 -5.24
CA ILE A 181 12.27 -6.75 -6.55
C ILE A 181 13.72 -7.05 -6.93
N ASN A 182 14.62 -7.03 -5.93
CA ASN A 182 16.01 -7.40 -6.13
C ASN A 182 16.27 -8.79 -5.52
N PRO A 183 16.43 -9.85 -6.35
CA PRO A 183 16.63 -11.22 -5.87
C PRO A 183 17.80 -11.39 -4.89
N SER A 184 18.84 -10.55 -4.97
CA SER A 184 19.97 -10.60 -4.03
C SER A 184 19.63 -10.17 -2.60
N LYS A 185 18.51 -9.46 -2.40
CA LYS A 185 17.99 -9.05 -1.09
C LYS A 185 16.91 -10.00 -0.56
N ASP A 186 16.50 -10.97 -1.37
CA ASP A 186 15.52 -11.98 -1.00
C ASP A 186 16.20 -13.06 -0.16
N PRO A 187 15.89 -13.20 1.13
CA PRO A 187 16.58 -14.17 1.99
C PRO A 187 16.37 -15.62 1.54
N ILE A 188 15.29 -15.91 0.79
CA ILE A 188 14.99 -17.24 0.26
C ILE A 188 15.80 -17.48 -1.01
N LYS A 189 15.83 -16.52 -1.95
CA LYS A 189 16.55 -16.69 -3.23
C LYS A 189 18.07 -16.50 -3.10
N SER A 190 18.53 -15.65 -2.20
CA SER A 190 19.95 -15.37 -1.98
C SER A 190 20.69 -16.47 -1.20
N LYS A 191 19.96 -17.43 -0.61
CA LYS A 191 20.49 -18.46 0.30
C LYS A 191 21.35 -17.88 1.43
N THR A 192 20.99 -16.69 1.92
CA THR A 192 21.70 -16.07 3.04
C THR A 192 21.55 -16.94 4.28
N GLU A 193 22.67 -17.25 4.93
CA GLU A 193 22.65 -17.99 6.19
C GLU A 193 22.04 -17.13 7.31
N PRO A 194 21.13 -17.70 8.12
CA PRO A 194 20.52 -16.97 9.22
C PRO A 194 21.54 -16.72 10.33
N VAL A 195 21.49 -15.53 10.92
CA VAL A 195 22.22 -15.22 12.14
C VAL A 195 21.49 -15.89 13.31
N LEU A 196 22.07 -16.96 13.85
CA LEU A 196 21.48 -17.73 14.95
C LEU A 196 22.02 -17.34 16.34
N ASN A 197 23.25 -16.83 16.38
CA ASN A 197 23.92 -16.43 17.62
C ASN A 197 24.03 -14.91 17.72
N LYS A 198 23.90 -14.37 18.93
CA LYS A 198 24.32 -12.99 19.20
C LYS A 198 25.83 -12.91 18.99
N VAL A 199 26.27 -12.01 18.11
CA VAL A 199 27.70 -11.69 18.02
C VAL A 199 28.10 -11.08 19.37
N GLU A 200 28.87 -11.80 20.17
CA GLU A 200 29.43 -11.29 21.42
C GLU A 200 30.44 -10.19 21.07
N GLY A 201 29.95 -8.95 21.04
CA GLY A 201 30.73 -7.80 20.62
C GLY A 201 29.99 -6.48 20.81
N ASN A 202 30.34 -5.80 21.89
CA ASN A 202 30.05 -4.40 22.22
C ASN A 202 28.73 -4.09 22.97
N VAL A 203 28.80 -4.23 24.29
CA VAL A 203 27.71 -4.00 25.26
C VAL A 203 27.28 -2.52 25.34
N ASN A 204 27.99 -1.53 24.78
CA ASN A 204 27.64 -0.10 25.00
C ASN A 204 27.75 0.86 23.78
N GLY A 205 27.67 0.40 22.52
CA GLY A 205 27.86 1.31 21.36
C GLY A 205 26.95 1.16 20.14
N GLY A 206 26.15 0.08 20.03
CA GLY A 206 25.57 -0.35 18.75
C GLY A 206 24.52 0.58 18.12
N VAL A 207 23.74 1.32 18.92
CA VAL A 207 22.69 2.21 18.38
C VAL A 207 23.31 3.51 17.85
N ALA A 208 24.28 4.08 18.58
CA ALA A 208 24.95 5.31 18.19
C ALA A 208 25.86 5.09 16.97
N LEU A 209 26.62 3.99 16.91
CA LEU A 209 27.50 3.68 15.78
C LEU A 209 26.71 3.42 14.49
N ASN A 210 25.60 2.66 14.55
CA ASN A 210 24.73 2.46 13.38
C ASN A 210 24.05 3.75 12.94
N ALA A 211 23.63 4.62 13.86
CA ALA A 211 23.03 5.91 13.52
C ALA A 211 24.06 6.89 12.93
N ILE A 212 25.30 6.90 13.44
CA ILE A 212 26.40 7.71 12.92
C ILE A 212 26.82 7.21 11.54
N GLU A 213 26.98 5.90 11.35
CA GLU A 213 27.35 5.30 10.07
C GLU A 213 26.25 5.49 9.01
N LYS A 214 24.97 5.38 9.41
CA LYS A 214 23.81 5.65 8.55
C LYS A 214 23.71 7.13 8.20
N LYS A 215 23.93 8.05 9.15
CA LYS A 215 24.05 9.51 8.91
C LYS A 215 25.22 9.84 7.99
N LEU A 216 26.36 9.15 8.12
CA LEU A 216 27.52 9.28 7.23
C LEU A 216 27.20 8.81 5.81
N LYS A 217 26.57 7.64 5.65
CA LYS A 217 26.10 7.13 4.34
C LYS A 217 25.07 8.06 3.70
N GLN A 218 24.17 8.64 4.48
CA GLN A 218 23.15 9.57 3.98
C GLN A 218 23.76 10.94 3.63
N ARG A 219 24.72 11.45 4.43
CA ARG A 219 25.54 12.62 4.09
C ARG A 219 26.34 12.39 2.81
N ALA A 220 26.95 11.20 2.65
CA ALA A 220 27.66 10.82 1.43
C ALA A 220 26.71 10.79 0.21
N LYS A 221 25.53 10.15 0.32
CA LYS A 221 24.51 10.15 -0.74
C LYS A 221 24.05 11.57 -1.12
N ARG A 222 23.80 12.44 -0.13
CA ARG A 222 23.41 13.85 -0.34
C ARG A 222 24.55 14.66 -0.95
N ALA A 223 25.79 14.41 -0.57
CA ALA A 223 26.98 15.04 -1.16
C ALA A 223 27.13 14.61 -2.63
N VAL A 224 27.00 13.32 -2.94
CA VAL A 224 27.02 12.80 -4.31
C VAL A 224 25.88 13.37 -5.15
N ALA A 225 24.67 13.49 -4.60
CA ALA A 225 23.52 14.11 -5.27
C ALA A 225 23.76 15.61 -5.55
N ARG A 226 24.34 16.36 -4.60
CA ARG A 226 24.73 17.77 -4.79
C ARG A 226 25.83 17.93 -5.84
N ILE A 227 26.86 17.09 -5.81
CA ILE A 227 27.93 17.09 -6.82
C ILE A 227 27.36 16.76 -8.20
N SER A 228 26.44 15.78 -8.29
CA SER A 228 25.75 15.43 -9.53
C SER A 228 24.87 16.58 -10.05
N ALA A 229 24.11 17.25 -9.19
CA ALA A 229 23.30 18.43 -9.55
C ALA A 229 24.17 19.62 -10.00
N ARG A 230 25.33 19.84 -9.35
CA ARG A 230 26.28 20.89 -9.72
C ARG A 230 26.99 20.60 -11.05
N ARG A 231 27.23 19.33 -11.36
CA ARG A 231 27.77 18.87 -12.66
C ARG A 231 26.78 19.07 -13.81
N ILE A 232 25.48 18.90 -13.54
CA ILE A 232 24.38 19.21 -14.49
C ILE A 232 24.29 20.72 -14.75
N SER A 233 24.39 21.54 -13.70
CA SER A 233 24.40 23.01 -13.82
C SER A 233 25.59 23.57 -14.64
N MET A 234 26.67 22.80 -14.77
CA MET A 234 27.90 23.17 -15.50
C MET A 234 27.98 22.51 -16.89
N GLY A 235 26.84 22.04 -17.43
CA GLY A 235 26.78 21.47 -18.79
C GLY A 235 27.28 20.02 -18.92
N GLY A 236 27.50 19.32 -17.81
CA GLY A 236 27.90 17.91 -17.84
C GLY A 236 26.73 17.00 -18.25
N VAL A 237 26.98 16.12 -19.23
CA VAL A 237 26.03 15.07 -19.65
C VAL A 237 25.72 14.17 -18.46
N LYS A 238 24.43 13.91 -18.22
CA LYS A 238 23.95 12.99 -17.19
C LYS A 238 24.50 11.61 -17.53
N ALA A 239 25.24 10.96 -16.63
CA ALA A 239 25.39 9.52 -16.72
C ALA A 239 23.97 8.93 -16.68
N GLU A 240 23.51 8.35 -17.79
CA GLU A 240 22.22 7.68 -17.83
C GLU A 240 22.23 6.64 -16.72
N LYS A 241 21.42 6.86 -15.67
CA LYS A 241 21.19 5.81 -14.69
C LYS A 241 20.54 4.69 -15.46
N ALA A 242 21.28 3.58 -15.64
CA ALA A 242 20.85 2.37 -16.31
C ALA A 242 19.34 2.20 -16.19
N GLU A 243 18.70 2.04 -17.33
CA GLU A 243 17.26 1.81 -17.41
C GLU A 243 16.94 0.63 -16.50
N ARG A 244 16.13 0.89 -15.46
CA ARG A 244 15.74 -0.18 -14.53
C ARG A 244 14.64 -0.95 -15.23
N CYS A 245 15.00 -2.12 -15.73
CA CYS A 245 13.99 -3.00 -16.30
C CYS A 245 13.14 -3.60 -15.16
N VAL A 246 11.84 -3.68 -15.39
CA VAL A 246 10.90 -4.41 -14.54
C VAL A 246 10.77 -5.88 -14.97
N ASP A 247 11.46 -6.28 -16.05
CA ASP A 247 11.53 -7.66 -16.50
C ASP A 247 12.19 -8.55 -15.44
N GLY A 248 11.66 -9.76 -15.29
CA GLY A 248 12.11 -10.73 -14.30
C GLY A 248 11.59 -10.50 -12.88
N ILE A 249 10.84 -9.41 -12.62
CA ILE A 249 10.09 -9.24 -11.37
C ILE A 249 8.89 -10.20 -11.39
N ASP A 250 8.67 -10.92 -10.29
CA ASP A 250 7.45 -11.69 -10.06
C ASP A 250 6.35 -10.76 -9.52
N PHE A 251 5.32 -10.53 -10.33
CA PHE A 251 4.23 -9.59 -10.02
C PHE A 251 3.10 -10.21 -9.19
N ARG A 252 3.19 -11.50 -8.85
CA ARG A 252 2.27 -12.10 -7.88
C ARG A 252 2.39 -11.36 -6.56
N CYS A 253 1.26 -11.00 -5.98
CA CYS A 253 1.20 -10.20 -4.76
C CYS A 253 0.08 -10.66 -3.85
N LYS A 254 0.10 -10.11 -2.64
CA LYS A 254 -0.89 -10.34 -1.60
C LYS A 254 -1.29 -9.04 -0.92
N VAL A 255 -2.54 -8.96 -0.52
CA VAL A 255 -3.06 -7.90 0.35
C VAL A 255 -2.63 -8.18 1.80
N VAL A 256 -2.13 -7.17 2.48
CA VAL A 256 -1.61 -7.23 3.84
C VAL A 256 -2.17 -6.10 4.70
N ASP A 257 -1.83 -6.11 5.98
CA ASP A 257 -2.16 -5.06 6.97
C ASP A 257 -3.66 -4.88 7.22
N PHE A 258 -4.22 -5.85 7.94
CA PHE A 258 -5.63 -5.88 8.34
C PHE A 258 -5.87 -5.16 9.68
N GLY A 259 -4.96 -4.28 10.12
CA GLY A 259 -5.09 -3.54 11.37
C GLY A 259 -6.29 -2.58 11.43
N ASN A 260 -6.75 -2.11 10.26
CA ASN A 260 -7.95 -1.27 10.10
C ASN A 260 -9.17 -2.05 9.57
N ALA A 261 -9.02 -3.35 9.29
CA ALA A 261 -10.10 -4.15 8.74
C ALA A 261 -11.24 -4.31 9.76
N CYS A 262 -12.47 -4.46 9.28
CA CYS A 262 -13.63 -4.69 10.15
C CYS A 262 -14.65 -5.63 9.50
N TRP A 263 -15.41 -6.35 10.31
CA TRP A 263 -16.57 -7.09 9.81
C TRP A 263 -17.68 -6.13 9.40
N ALA A 264 -18.39 -6.43 8.31
CA ALA A 264 -19.47 -5.58 7.82
C ALA A 264 -20.61 -5.39 8.84
N SER A 265 -20.81 -6.36 9.72
CA SER A 265 -21.78 -6.30 10.82
C SER A 265 -21.31 -5.49 12.03
N ALA A 266 -20.02 -5.15 12.12
CA ALA A 266 -19.44 -4.40 13.22
C ALA A 266 -18.40 -3.36 12.73
N PRO A 267 -18.86 -2.28 12.06
CA PRO A 267 -18.02 -1.14 11.72
C PRO A 267 -17.29 -0.57 12.95
N MET A 268 -16.00 -0.25 12.82
CA MET A 268 -15.16 0.20 13.95
C MET A 268 -14.82 1.68 13.94
N ALA A 269 -14.95 2.36 12.81
CA ALA A 269 -14.63 3.78 12.67
C ALA A 269 -15.47 4.41 11.57
N GLU A 270 -15.87 5.67 11.75
CA GLU A 270 -16.55 6.43 10.68
C GLU A 270 -15.54 6.98 9.65
N GLU A 271 -14.32 7.29 10.10
CA GLU A 271 -13.24 7.72 9.23
C GLU A 271 -12.30 6.54 8.94
N ILE A 272 -12.42 6.04 7.72
CA ILE A 272 -11.57 4.97 7.17
C ILE A 272 -10.82 5.48 5.93
N GLN A 273 -9.99 4.60 5.36
CA GLN A 273 -9.19 4.83 4.15
C GLN A 273 -8.15 5.95 4.27
N THR A 274 -6.97 5.68 3.72
CA THR A 274 -5.98 6.71 3.44
C THR A 274 -6.53 7.72 2.42
N ARG A 275 -6.26 9.02 2.64
CA ARG A 275 -6.90 10.16 1.96
C ARG A 275 -7.04 10.00 0.44
N GLN A 276 -5.97 9.62 -0.25
CA GLN A 276 -5.91 9.54 -1.72
C GLN A 276 -6.72 8.39 -2.32
N TYR A 277 -7.12 7.42 -1.49
CA TYR A 277 -7.89 6.23 -1.87
C TYR A 277 -9.28 6.23 -1.24
N ARG A 278 -9.67 7.34 -0.59
CA ARG A 278 -10.89 7.47 0.18
C ARG A 278 -12.11 7.70 -0.74
N ALA A 279 -13.14 6.91 -0.52
CA ALA A 279 -14.36 6.93 -1.31
C ALA A 279 -15.26 8.15 -0.97
N PRO A 280 -16.09 8.63 -1.90
CA PRO A 280 -16.95 9.81 -1.69
C PRO A 280 -17.92 9.62 -0.53
N GLU A 281 -18.49 8.43 -0.34
CA GLU A 281 -19.40 8.14 0.78
C GLU A 281 -18.74 8.26 2.16
N VAL A 282 -17.43 8.04 2.24
CA VAL A 282 -16.65 8.25 3.48
C VAL A 282 -16.39 9.74 3.69
N VAL A 283 -16.05 10.49 2.64
CA VAL A 283 -15.88 11.95 2.70
C VAL A 283 -17.19 12.65 3.11
N LEU A 284 -18.32 12.18 2.57
CA LEU A 284 -19.65 12.73 2.84
C LEU A 284 -20.28 12.19 4.14
N GLN A 285 -19.71 11.15 4.75
CA GLN A 285 -20.28 10.42 5.87
C GLN A 285 -21.72 9.97 5.60
N SER A 286 -21.93 9.22 4.51
CA SER A 286 -23.23 8.63 4.15
C SER A 286 -23.34 7.14 4.49
N GLY A 287 -22.43 6.62 5.31
CA GLY A 287 -22.26 5.19 5.56
C GLY A 287 -21.41 4.51 4.50
N TYR A 288 -20.85 3.35 4.83
CA TYR A 288 -19.97 2.60 3.94
C TYR A 288 -20.26 1.09 3.96
N SER A 289 -19.85 0.41 2.89
CA SER A 289 -19.93 -1.05 2.73
C SER A 289 -18.69 -1.54 1.97
N PHE A 290 -18.68 -2.79 1.50
CA PHE A 290 -17.61 -3.36 0.65
C PHE A 290 -17.18 -2.48 -0.53
N ALA A 291 -18.07 -1.61 -1.01
CA ALA A 291 -17.82 -0.75 -2.16
C ALA A 291 -16.67 0.26 -1.93
N VAL A 292 -16.30 0.56 -0.67
CA VAL A 292 -15.15 1.44 -0.38
C VAL A 292 -13.83 0.81 -0.78
N ASP A 293 -13.67 -0.50 -0.56
CA ASP A 293 -12.46 -1.22 -0.98
C ASP A 293 -12.36 -1.27 -2.50
N MET A 294 -13.50 -1.38 -3.20
CA MET A 294 -13.54 -1.31 -4.66
C MET A 294 -13.10 0.06 -5.20
N TRP A 295 -13.49 1.15 -4.53
CA TRP A 295 -13.00 2.49 -4.86
C TRP A 295 -11.49 2.62 -4.66
N SER A 296 -10.98 2.17 -3.51
CA SER A 296 -9.54 2.15 -3.22
C SER A 296 -8.76 1.29 -4.23
N PHE A 297 -9.34 0.16 -4.66
CA PHE A 297 -8.78 -0.68 -5.71
C PHE A 297 -8.64 0.06 -7.04
N ALA A 298 -9.68 0.79 -7.47
CA ALA A 298 -9.62 1.56 -8.71
C ALA A 298 -8.55 2.67 -8.66
N CYS A 299 -8.44 3.36 -7.53
CA CYS A 299 -7.38 4.35 -7.30
C CYS A 299 -5.98 3.71 -7.36
N THR A 300 -5.81 2.54 -6.74
CA THR A 300 -4.55 1.77 -6.76
C THR A 300 -4.20 1.29 -8.16
N ALA A 301 -5.17 0.79 -8.93
CA ALA A 301 -4.98 0.35 -10.31
C ALA A 301 -4.52 1.50 -11.23
N PHE A 302 -5.12 2.69 -11.07
CA PHE A 302 -4.68 3.88 -11.78
C PHE A 302 -3.24 4.26 -11.44
N GLU A 303 -2.87 4.26 -10.16
CA GLU A 303 -1.51 4.59 -9.74
C GLU A 303 -0.47 3.58 -10.24
N LEU A 304 -0.83 2.29 -10.27
CA LEU A 304 -0.01 1.26 -10.90
C LEU A 304 0.26 1.56 -12.37
N ALA A 305 -0.76 1.97 -13.12
CA ALA A 305 -0.65 2.23 -14.56
C ALA A 305 0.06 3.55 -14.89
N THR A 306 -0.02 4.55 -14.01
CA THR A 306 0.44 5.92 -14.31
C THR A 306 1.64 6.36 -13.49
N GLY A 307 1.88 5.72 -12.34
CA GLY A 307 2.84 6.15 -11.33
C GLY A 307 2.40 7.35 -10.49
N GLU A 308 1.18 7.86 -10.70
CA GLU A 308 0.63 9.01 -9.97
C GLU A 308 -0.65 8.64 -9.22
N MET A 309 -0.85 9.23 -8.05
CA MET A 309 -2.10 9.11 -7.30
C MET A 309 -3.26 9.67 -8.13
N MET A 310 -4.38 8.94 -8.20
CA MET A 310 -5.58 9.37 -8.95
C MET A 310 -6.14 10.68 -8.39
N PHE A 311 -6.24 10.78 -7.07
CA PHE A 311 -6.70 11.96 -6.36
C PHE A 311 -5.67 12.38 -5.31
N ALA A 312 -5.14 13.58 -5.44
CA ALA A 312 -4.16 14.15 -4.50
C ALA A 312 -4.68 15.51 -4.00
N PRO A 313 -5.72 15.50 -3.15
CA PRO A 313 -6.37 16.72 -2.70
C PRO A 313 -5.42 17.59 -1.89
N LYS A 314 -5.63 18.91 -1.94
CA LYS A 314 -4.84 19.89 -1.21
C LYS A 314 -5.77 20.91 -0.54
N PRO A 315 -5.41 21.43 0.64
CA PRO A 315 -6.11 22.58 1.20
C PRO A 315 -5.83 23.81 0.31
N GLY A 316 -6.84 24.66 0.14
CA GLY A 316 -6.72 25.89 -0.64
C GLY A 316 -7.33 27.09 0.06
N GLN A 317 -7.23 28.27 -0.56
CA GLN A 317 -7.87 29.47 -0.02
C GLN A 317 -9.39 29.35 -0.14
N GLY A 318 -10.05 29.24 1.01
CA GLY A 318 -11.51 29.28 1.10
C GLY A 318 -12.23 27.94 0.94
N PHE A 319 -11.52 26.84 0.66
CA PHE A 319 -12.07 25.49 0.59
C PHE A 319 -11.24 24.48 1.40
N SER A 320 -11.89 23.45 1.93
CA SER A 320 -11.22 22.38 2.64
C SER A 320 -10.60 21.39 1.65
N GLU A 321 -9.62 20.62 2.14
CA GLU A 321 -9.04 19.51 1.37
C GLU A 321 -10.09 18.44 1.02
N ASP A 322 -11.16 18.27 1.81
CA ASP A 322 -12.29 17.40 1.47
C ASP A 322 -13.12 17.94 0.29
N GLU A 323 -13.33 19.27 0.22
CA GLU A 323 -14.05 19.88 -0.91
C GLU A 323 -13.21 19.82 -2.20
N ASP A 324 -11.89 20.00 -2.10
CA ASP A 324 -10.95 19.77 -3.20
C ASP A 324 -10.99 18.31 -3.67
N HIS A 325 -11.05 17.36 -2.74
CA HIS A 325 -11.13 15.94 -3.08
C HIS A 325 -12.38 15.63 -3.91
N LEU A 326 -13.54 16.14 -3.50
CA LEU A 326 -14.79 15.99 -4.25
C LEU A 326 -14.72 16.69 -5.62
N ALA A 327 -14.05 17.84 -5.72
CA ALA A 327 -13.84 18.54 -6.98
C ALA A 327 -12.97 17.73 -7.96
N LEU A 328 -11.89 17.10 -7.47
CA LEU A 328 -11.03 16.21 -8.27
C LEU A 328 -11.81 15.00 -8.80
N MET A 329 -12.66 14.40 -7.97
CA MET A 329 -13.54 13.32 -8.42
C MET A 329 -14.49 13.80 -9.53
N MET A 330 -15.08 14.99 -9.36
CA MET A 330 -16.01 15.57 -10.35
C MET A 330 -15.34 15.99 -11.67
N GLU A 331 -14.07 16.42 -11.62
CA GLU A 331 -13.27 16.72 -12.83
C GLU A 331 -13.11 15.49 -13.71
N LEU A 332 -12.88 14.32 -13.09
CA LEU A 332 -12.59 13.08 -13.81
C LEU A 332 -13.85 12.28 -14.18
N LEU A 333 -14.84 12.24 -13.28
CA LEU A 333 -16.00 11.34 -13.36
C LEU A 333 -17.31 12.06 -13.70
N GLY A 334 -17.28 13.40 -13.76
CA GLY A 334 -18.47 14.22 -13.98
C GLY A 334 -19.21 14.58 -12.68
N LYS A 335 -20.36 15.25 -12.83
CA LYS A 335 -21.10 15.79 -11.68
C LYS A 335 -21.60 14.66 -10.77
N ILE A 336 -21.34 14.79 -9.46
CA ILE A 336 -21.91 13.89 -8.46
C ILE A 336 -23.45 13.98 -8.52
N PRO A 337 -24.18 12.86 -8.65
CA PRO A 337 -25.63 12.88 -8.67
C PRO A 337 -26.19 13.58 -7.43
N ARG A 338 -27.18 14.46 -7.61
CA ARG A 338 -27.72 15.30 -6.52
C ARG A 338 -28.10 14.48 -5.28
N LYS A 339 -28.71 13.30 -5.46
CA LYS A 339 -29.11 12.39 -4.37
C LYS A 339 -27.91 12.02 -3.47
N ILE A 340 -26.75 11.75 -4.08
CA ILE A 340 -25.52 11.44 -3.37
C ILE A 340 -24.93 12.72 -2.74
N ALA A 341 -24.80 13.78 -3.54
CA ALA A 341 -24.19 15.04 -3.12
C ALA A 341 -24.83 15.64 -1.85
N VAL A 342 -26.16 15.52 -1.70
CA VAL A 342 -26.90 16.07 -0.56
C VAL A 342 -27.30 15.03 0.49
N GLY A 343 -26.89 13.77 0.33
CA GLY A 343 -27.37 12.63 1.12
C GLY A 343 -26.55 12.29 2.37
N GLY A 344 -25.31 12.77 2.47
CA GLY A 344 -24.41 12.47 3.59
C GLY A 344 -24.52 13.46 4.76
N LEU A 345 -24.07 13.05 5.94
CA LEU A 345 -24.10 13.87 7.15
C LEU A 345 -23.28 15.17 6.99
N ARG A 346 -22.15 15.11 6.25
CA ARG A 346 -21.28 16.26 5.98
C ARG A 346 -21.58 16.96 4.66
N SER A 347 -22.57 16.50 3.89
CA SER A 347 -22.90 17.08 2.58
C SER A 347 -23.11 18.60 2.61
N LYS A 348 -23.74 19.13 3.67
CA LYS A 348 -23.99 20.56 3.83
C LYS A 348 -22.71 21.39 3.99
N GLU A 349 -21.57 20.79 4.30
CA GLU A 349 -20.30 21.51 4.36
C GLU A 349 -19.80 21.87 2.96
N TYR A 350 -20.06 21.01 1.98
CA TYR A 350 -19.45 21.05 0.63
C TYR A 350 -20.42 21.45 -0.47
N PHE A 351 -21.68 20.98 -0.41
CA PHE A 351 -22.67 21.17 -1.48
C PHE A 351 -23.79 22.11 -1.10
N ASP A 352 -24.29 22.84 -2.08
CA ASP A 352 -25.56 23.56 -1.99
C ASP A 352 -26.79 22.63 -2.18
N ARG A 353 -27.99 23.20 -2.17
CA ARG A 353 -29.25 22.45 -2.32
C ARG A 353 -29.44 21.80 -3.70
N TYR A 354 -28.68 22.22 -4.71
CA TYR A 354 -28.71 21.74 -6.09
C TYR A 354 -27.66 20.65 -6.34
N GLY A 355 -26.76 20.41 -5.37
CA GLY A 355 -25.68 19.43 -5.49
C GLY A 355 -24.45 20.01 -6.18
N ASP A 356 -24.26 21.33 -6.16
CA ASP A 356 -23.07 22.00 -6.67
C ASP A 356 -22.13 22.37 -5.50
N LEU A 357 -20.81 22.28 -5.73
CA LEU A 357 -19.81 22.65 -4.72
C LEU A 357 -19.88 24.14 -4.39
N LYS A 358 -19.79 24.47 -3.10
CA LYS A 358 -20.01 25.84 -2.60
C LYS A 358 -18.90 26.81 -3.01
N ARG A 359 -17.64 26.41 -2.85
CA ARG A 359 -16.47 27.28 -3.11
C ARG A 359 -15.79 26.95 -4.42
N ILE A 360 -15.71 25.66 -4.82
CA ILE A 360 -15.07 25.26 -6.08
C ILE A 360 -16.11 25.20 -7.20
N ARG A 361 -16.41 26.36 -7.79
CA ARG A 361 -17.49 26.49 -8.79
C ARG A 361 -17.09 26.19 -10.24
N ARG A 362 -15.79 26.19 -10.54
CA ARG A 362 -15.26 25.96 -11.89
C ARG A 362 -14.48 24.66 -11.89
N ILE A 363 -15.15 23.59 -12.32
CA ILE A 363 -14.56 22.27 -12.47
C ILE A 363 -14.25 22.07 -13.94
N LYS A 364 -12.98 21.81 -14.26
CA LYS A 364 -12.57 21.46 -15.62
C LYS A 364 -12.84 19.98 -15.82
N ASN A 365 -13.68 19.61 -16.76
CA ASN A 365 -13.92 18.19 -17.04
C ASN A 365 -12.79 17.63 -17.92
N THR A 366 -12.12 16.60 -17.44
CA THR A 366 -11.09 15.87 -18.18
C THR A 366 -11.40 14.37 -18.08
N PRO A 367 -12.10 13.77 -19.07
CA PRO A 367 -12.47 12.36 -19.02
C PRO A 367 -11.26 11.45 -18.86
N LEU A 368 -11.40 10.36 -18.08
CA LEU A 368 -10.29 9.47 -17.71
C LEU A 368 -9.51 8.93 -18.90
N ASN A 369 -10.19 8.48 -19.96
CA ASN A 369 -9.52 8.00 -21.18
C ASN A 369 -8.64 9.07 -21.85
N ARG A 370 -9.10 10.33 -21.89
CA ARG A 370 -8.31 11.46 -22.42
C ARG A 370 -7.14 11.80 -21.51
N LEU A 371 -7.34 11.76 -20.19
CA LEU A 371 -6.24 11.95 -19.24
C LEU A 371 -5.14 10.90 -19.46
N LEU A 372 -5.53 9.64 -19.59
CA LEU A 372 -4.63 8.50 -19.83
C LEU A 372 -3.87 8.62 -21.16
N SER A 373 -4.53 9.02 -22.25
CA SER A 373 -3.86 9.22 -23.55
C SER A 373 -2.97 10.46 -23.56
N ASP A 374 -3.51 11.60 -23.13
CA ASP A 374 -2.90 12.90 -23.40
C ASP A 374 -1.75 13.17 -22.44
N LYS A 375 -1.92 12.84 -21.16
CA LYS A 375 -0.89 13.04 -20.12
C LYS A 375 0.05 11.85 -20.02
N PHE A 376 -0.51 10.63 -19.91
CA PHE A 376 0.26 9.42 -19.61
C PHE A 376 0.70 8.62 -20.84
N LYS A 377 0.33 9.09 -22.05
CA LYS A 377 0.79 8.52 -23.33
C LYS A 377 0.42 7.05 -23.52
N LEU A 378 -0.64 6.57 -22.86
CA LEU A 378 -1.23 5.28 -23.20
C LEU A 378 -1.79 5.36 -24.62
N SER A 379 -1.77 4.23 -25.35
CA SER A 379 -2.45 4.16 -26.64
C SER A 379 -3.93 4.50 -26.46
N VAL A 380 -4.56 5.12 -27.46
CA VAL A 380 -5.98 5.51 -27.37
C VAL A 380 -6.86 4.30 -27.04
N ASN A 381 -6.52 3.12 -27.59
CA ASN A 381 -7.25 1.89 -27.32
C ASN A 381 -7.04 1.40 -25.89
N ASP A 382 -5.80 1.36 -25.40
CA ASP A 382 -5.50 0.95 -24.01
C ASP A 382 -6.12 1.91 -22.99
N ALA A 383 -6.04 3.22 -23.26
CA ALA A 383 -6.64 4.26 -22.43
C ALA A 383 -8.16 4.10 -22.34
N ARG A 384 -8.82 3.78 -23.46
CA ARG A 384 -10.26 3.48 -23.50
C ARG A 384 -10.59 2.21 -22.73
N GLU A 385 -9.96 1.08 -23.05
CA GLU A 385 -10.26 -0.21 -22.40
C GLU A 385 -10.00 -0.18 -20.88
N PHE A 386 -8.95 0.53 -20.46
CA PHE A 386 -8.65 0.69 -19.05
C PHE A 386 -9.63 1.63 -18.34
N ALA A 387 -10.04 2.72 -18.99
CA ALA A 387 -11.09 3.60 -18.47
C ALA A 387 -12.44 2.87 -18.38
N ASP A 388 -12.80 2.07 -19.38
CA ASP A 388 -14.02 1.26 -19.40
C ASP A 388 -14.04 0.25 -18.23
N PHE A 389 -12.87 -0.24 -17.80
CA PHE A 389 -12.75 -1.07 -16.62
C PHE A 389 -12.88 -0.29 -15.30
N LEU A 390 -12.26 0.89 -15.18
CA LEU A 390 -12.21 1.65 -13.93
C LEU A 390 -13.48 2.47 -13.65
N ILE A 391 -14.09 3.07 -14.66
CA ILE A 391 -15.22 4.00 -14.48
C ILE A 391 -16.41 3.36 -13.73
N PRO A 392 -16.87 2.13 -14.06
CA PRO A 392 -17.95 1.50 -13.31
C PRO A 392 -17.60 1.24 -11.83
N ILE A 393 -16.32 1.01 -11.52
CA ILE A 393 -15.83 0.81 -10.14
C ILE A 393 -15.81 2.14 -9.37
N LEU A 394 -15.71 3.26 -10.07
CA LEU A 394 -15.70 4.61 -9.53
C LEU A 394 -17.08 5.28 -9.55
N ASP A 395 -18.18 4.51 -9.62
CA ASP A 395 -19.52 5.08 -9.52
C ASP A 395 -19.71 5.80 -8.17
N PHE A 396 -20.35 6.98 -8.20
CA PHE A 396 -20.63 7.75 -6.99
C PHE A 396 -21.68 7.09 -6.09
N ALA A 397 -22.57 6.27 -6.64
CA ALA A 397 -23.50 5.44 -5.88
C ALA A 397 -22.80 4.11 -5.52
N PRO A 398 -22.50 3.85 -4.24
CA PRO A 398 -21.80 2.64 -3.82
C PRO A 398 -22.47 1.35 -4.28
N GLU A 399 -23.81 1.33 -4.32
CA GLU A 399 -24.62 0.20 -4.76
C GLU A 399 -24.49 -0.15 -6.25
N ASN A 400 -24.02 0.77 -7.07
CA ASN A 400 -23.82 0.55 -8.51
C ASN A 400 -22.43 0.00 -8.83
N ARG A 401 -21.49 0.06 -7.88
CA ARG A 401 -20.12 -0.42 -8.13
C ARG A 401 -20.13 -1.95 -8.25
N PRO A 402 -19.46 -2.51 -9.26
CA PRO A 402 -19.33 -3.95 -9.37
C PRO A 402 -18.55 -4.52 -8.18
N THR A 403 -18.92 -5.74 -7.80
CA THR A 403 -18.17 -6.56 -6.83
C THR A 403 -16.84 -7.03 -7.41
N ALA A 404 -15.92 -7.46 -6.54
CA ALA A 404 -14.65 -8.04 -6.97
C ALA A 404 -14.83 -9.27 -7.89
N GLU A 405 -15.82 -10.13 -7.61
CA GLU A 405 -16.19 -11.28 -8.46
C GLU A 405 -16.56 -10.85 -9.89
N GLN A 406 -17.36 -9.79 -10.01
CA GLN A 406 -17.78 -9.25 -11.31
C GLN A 406 -16.58 -8.63 -12.04
N CYS A 407 -15.72 -7.89 -11.34
CA CYS A 407 -14.50 -7.33 -11.91
C CYS A 407 -13.56 -8.41 -12.44
N LEU A 408 -13.39 -9.55 -11.73
CA LEU A 408 -12.55 -10.68 -12.17
C LEU A 408 -12.98 -11.25 -13.53
N LYS A 409 -14.26 -11.13 -13.89
CA LYS A 409 -14.83 -11.58 -15.17
C LYS A 409 -14.68 -10.55 -16.29
N HIS A 410 -14.22 -9.32 -15.98
CA HIS A 410 -14.16 -8.24 -16.95
C HIS A 410 -13.16 -8.53 -18.11
N PRO A 411 -13.51 -8.21 -19.38
CA PRO A 411 -12.66 -8.50 -20.53
C PRO A 411 -11.26 -7.89 -20.45
N TRP A 412 -11.13 -6.67 -19.92
CA TRP A 412 -9.83 -6.01 -19.75
C TRP A 412 -8.84 -6.88 -18.96
N LEU A 413 -9.25 -7.47 -17.83
CA LEU A 413 -8.38 -8.35 -17.03
C LEU A 413 -8.00 -9.64 -17.79
N ASN A 414 -8.92 -10.15 -18.61
CA ASN A 414 -8.79 -11.45 -19.27
C ASN A 414 -8.26 -11.37 -20.70
N LYS A 415 -7.79 -10.20 -21.15
CA LYS A 415 -7.16 -10.01 -22.45
C LYS A 415 -5.91 -10.91 -22.59
N THR A 416 -5.97 -11.84 -23.54
CA THR A 416 -4.83 -12.67 -23.92
C THR A 416 -3.71 -11.81 -24.49
N PRO A 417 -2.43 -12.14 -24.25
CA PRO A 417 -1.33 -11.50 -24.98
C PRO A 417 -1.57 -11.74 -26.47
N GLU A 418 -1.63 -10.67 -27.27
CA GLU A 418 -1.67 -10.82 -28.73
C GLU A 418 -0.38 -11.54 -29.15
N SER A 419 -0.53 -12.67 -29.84
CA SER A 419 0.58 -13.34 -30.51
C SER A 419 1.16 -12.36 -31.52
N GLY A 420 2.38 -11.87 -31.27
CA GLY A 420 3.08 -10.98 -32.19
C GLY A 420 3.21 -11.65 -33.57
N ILE A 421 2.38 -11.20 -34.50
CA ILE A 421 2.60 -11.36 -35.94
C ILE A 421 2.35 -9.97 -36.51
N ASP A 422 3.38 -9.14 -36.48
CA ASP A 422 3.52 -8.10 -37.49
C ASP A 422 3.57 -8.85 -38.83
N LYS A 423 2.44 -8.87 -39.53
CA LYS A 423 2.43 -9.16 -40.96
C LYS A 423 3.29 -8.08 -41.59
N VAL A 424 4.51 -8.47 -41.97
CA VAL A 424 5.29 -7.76 -42.97
C VAL A 424 4.44 -7.80 -44.24
N ASP A 425 3.70 -6.73 -44.49
CA ASP A 425 3.00 -6.54 -45.74
C ASP A 425 4.05 -6.50 -46.85
N GLY A 426 3.99 -7.52 -47.71
CA GLY A 426 4.86 -7.68 -48.85
C GLY A 426 4.65 -6.55 -49.85
N VAL A 427 5.75 -5.97 -50.29
CA VAL A 427 5.80 -5.24 -51.56
C VAL A 427 6.12 -6.28 -52.63
N GLY A 428 5.10 -6.66 -53.39
CA GLY A 428 5.23 -7.30 -54.70
C GLY A 428 5.28 -6.25 -55.80
#